data_AF-C4IJK8-F1
#
_entry.id   AF-C4IJK8-F1
#
_cell.length_a   1.000
_cell.length_b   1.000
_cell.length_c   1.000
_cell.angle_alpha   90.00
_cell.angle_beta   90.00
_cell.angle_gamma   90.00
#
_symmetry.space_group_name_H-M   'P 1'
#
loop_
_entity.id
_entity.type
_entity.pdbx_description
1 polymer ?
#
loop_
_entity_poly.entity_id
_entity_poly.type
_entity_poly.pdbx_seq_one_letter_code
_entity_poly.pdbx_strand_id
1 'polypeptide(L)'
;MKEEYKSIIDSNGNMICNCVLFIEDIPQCFVINEEYKSVDFCMGNFVKPKWNGQEWIESATEEEIEAWKEENKPIENIGENLIDKLILDNINMQSQIDSLIQAQLGGN
;
A
#
# COMPACT_ATOMS: atom_id res chain seq x y z
N MET A 1 34.87 18.15 -3.05
CA MET A 1 34.45 17.19 -4.08
C MET A 1 33.25 16.45 -3.52
N LYS A 2 32.06 16.87 -3.94
CA LYS A 2 30.80 16.18 -3.59
C LYS A 2 30.50 15.18 -4.70
N GLU A 3 30.37 13.92 -4.32
CA GLU A 3 29.99 12.82 -5.20
C GLU A 3 28.66 12.25 -4.72
N GLU A 4 27.71 12.06 -5.63
CA GLU A 4 26.42 11.44 -5.32
C GLU A 4 25.92 10.60 -6.49
N TYR A 5 25.14 9.57 -6.18
CA TYR A 5 24.44 8.77 -7.19
C TYR A 5 22.99 9.23 -7.29
N LYS A 6 22.52 9.43 -8.51
CA LYS A 6 21.14 9.83 -8.83
C LYS A 6 20.55 8.88 -9.86
N SER A 7 19.23 8.78 -9.86
CA SER A 7 18.46 8.14 -10.94
C SER A 7 18.05 9.18 -11.98
N ILE A 8 17.91 8.76 -13.23
CA ILE A 8 17.43 9.60 -14.34
C ILE A 8 16.08 9.08 -14.79
N ILE A 9 15.10 9.98 -14.87
CA ILE A 9 13.74 9.70 -15.35
C ILE A 9 13.41 10.54 -16.58
N ASP A 10 12.46 10.08 -17.39
CA ASP A 10 11.85 10.90 -18.45
C ASP A 10 10.80 11.87 -17.87
N SER A 11 10.24 12.70 -18.75
CA SER A 11 9.17 13.65 -18.41
C SER A 11 7.88 12.98 -17.92
N ASN A 12 7.70 11.68 -18.08
CA ASN A 12 6.56 10.91 -17.61
C ASN A 12 6.83 10.17 -16.28
N GLY A 13 8.06 10.21 -15.77
CA GLY A 13 8.45 9.50 -14.55
C GLY A 13 8.95 8.07 -14.80
N ASN A 14 9.13 7.66 -16.06
CA ASN A 14 9.74 6.37 -16.40
C ASN A 14 11.23 6.41 -16.14
N MET A 15 11.76 5.32 -15.61
CA MET A 15 13.18 5.18 -15.35
C MET A 15 13.98 5.05 -16.65
N ILE A 16 14.93 5.97 -16.86
CA ILE A 16 15.90 5.93 -17.96
C ILE A 16 17.22 5.30 -17.50
N CYS A 17 17.69 5.67 -16.30
CA CYS A 17 18.90 5.09 -15.72
C CYS A 17 18.83 5.07 -14.19
N ASN A 18 19.04 3.90 -13.58
CA ASN A 18 18.98 3.73 -12.14
C ASN A 18 20.16 4.34 -11.38
N CYS A 19 21.31 4.54 -12.04
CA CYS A 19 22.54 4.90 -11.34
C CYS A 19 23.43 5.73 -12.25
N VAL A 20 23.45 7.03 -12.02
CA VAL A 20 24.37 7.98 -12.64
C VAL A 20 25.17 8.67 -11.56
N LEU A 21 26.49 8.67 -11.71
CA LEU A 21 27.40 9.39 -10.83
C LEU A 21 27.37 10.89 -11.16
N PHE A 22 27.17 11.72 -10.15
CA PHE A 22 27.27 13.17 -10.23
C PHE A 22 28.50 13.63 -9.44
N ILE A 23 29.36 14.42 -10.08
CA ILE A 23 30.51 15.08 -9.45
C ILE A 23 30.28 16.58 -9.58
N GLU A 24 30.15 17.28 -8.46
CA GLU A 24 29.82 18.72 -8.44
C GLU A 24 28.56 19.04 -9.29
N ASP A 25 27.53 18.20 -9.17
CA ASP A 25 26.24 18.25 -9.89
C ASP A 25 26.34 18.06 -11.43
N ILE A 26 27.49 17.59 -11.92
CA ILE A 26 27.69 17.26 -13.33
C ILE A 26 27.60 15.74 -13.52
N PRO A 27 26.67 15.24 -14.36
CA PRO A 27 26.52 13.81 -14.62
C PRO A 27 27.75 13.26 -15.38
N GLN A 28 28.24 12.12 -14.92
CA GLN A 28 29.37 11.42 -15.53
C GLN A 28 28.89 10.29 -16.43
N CYS A 29 29.50 10.17 -17.61
CA CYS A 29 29.16 9.14 -18.61
C CYS A 29 27.68 9.11 -19.03
N PHE A 30 26.95 10.21 -18.80
CA PHE A 30 25.54 10.35 -19.15
C PHE A 30 25.28 11.77 -19.62
N VAL A 31 24.59 11.92 -20.76
CA VAL A 31 24.21 13.24 -21.30
C VAL A 31 22.75 13.47 -20.99
N ILE A 32 22.48 14.45 -20.13
CA ILE A 32 21.11 14.90 -19.83
C ILE A 32 20.64 15.79 -20.98
N ASN A 33 19.50 15.45 -21.57
CA ASN A 33 18.77 16.33 -22.49
C ASN A 33 17.65 17.07 -21.74
N GLU A 34 16.92 17.95 -22.41
CA GLU A 34 15.84 18.73 -21.80
C GLU A 34 14.63 17.88 -21.34
N GLU A 35 14.52 16.64 -21.82
CA GLU A 35 13.42 15.73 -21.49
C GLU A 35 13.71 14.88 -20.24
N TYR A 36 14.95 14.88 -19.75
CA TYR A 36 15.39 14.05 -18.64
C TYR A 36 15.55 14.86 -17.35
N LYS A 37 15.21 14.23 -16.24
CA LYS A 37 15.34 14.81 -14.90
C LYS A 37 16.15 13.88 -14.01
N SER A 38 17.06 14.45 -13.22
CA SER A 38 17.75 13.73 -12.16
C SER A 38 16.93 13.76 -10.87
N VAL A 39 16.83 12.62 -10.21
CA VAL A 39 16.15 12.44 -8.93
C VAL A 39 17.05 11.64 -7.98
N ASP A 40 16.73 11.64 -6.70
CA ASP A 40 17.45 10.81 -5.72
C ASP A 40 17.45 9.34 -6.15
N PHE A 41 18.54 8.65 -5.84
CA PHE A 41 18.71 7.25 -6.20
C PHE A 41 17.53 6.40 -5.70
N CYS A 42 16.84 5.73 -6.62
CA CYS A 42 15.75 4.82 -6.30
C CYS A 42 15.85 3.52 -7.11
N MET A 43 15.41 2.42 -6.49
CA MET A 43 15.37 1.09 -7.08
C MET A 43 13.93 0.79 -7.51
N GLY A 44 13.53 1.31 -8.67
CA GLY A 44 12.20 1.11 -9.24
C GLY A 44 12.17 1.46 -10.72
N ASN A 45 11.15 0.98 -11.44
CA ASN A 45 11.02 1.23 -12.88
C ASN A 45 10.22 2.51 -13.19
N PHE A 46 9.51 3.03 -12.19
CA PHE A 46 8.62 4.19 -12.34
C PHE A 46 8.58 4.98 -11.04
N VAL A 47 8.61 6.30 -11.13
CA VAL A 47 8.51 7.20 -9.97
C VAL A 47 7.15 7.90 -10.03
N LYS A 48 6.16 7.39 -9.28
CA LYS A 48 4.99 8.17 -8.84
C LYS A 48 5.25 8.70 -7.43
N PRO A 49 4.85 9.94 -7.11
CA PRO A 49 4.22 10.96 -7.97
C PRO A 49 5.19 11.53 -9.04
N LYS A 50 4.68 12.21 -10.07
CA LYS A 50 5.48 12.78 -11.18
C LYS A 50 6.02 14.16 -10.78
N TRP A 51 7.32 14.42 -10.95
CA TRP A 51 7.92 15.73 -10.66
C TRP A 51 7.75 16.71 -11.84
N ASN A 52 7.02 17.81 -11.64
CA ASN A 52 6.82 18.81 -12.70
C ASN A 52 8.00 19.81 -12.82
N GLY A 53 8.95 19.82 -11.88
CA GLY A 53 10.04 20.80 -11.81
C GLY A 53 9.94 21.74 -10.60
N GLN A 54 8.78 21.79 -9.95
CA GLN A 54 8.49 22.65 -8.80
C GLN A 54 7.81 21.89 -7.65
N GLU A 55 6.93 20.93 -7.97
CA GLU A 55 6.23 20.10 -7.00
C GLU A 55 6.02 18.67 -7.51
N TRP A 56 5.79 17.77 -6.56
CA TRP A 56 5.36 16.41 -6.83
C TRP A 56 3.86 16.43 -7.15
N ILE A 57 3.50 16.04 -8.37
CA ILE A 57 2.11 15.94 -8.80
C ILE A 57 1.65 14.50 -8.68
N GLU A 58 0.60 14.28 -7.89
CA GLU A 58 -0.16 13.04 -7.93
C GLU A 58 -0.85 12.92 -9.29
N SER A 59 -0.53 11.86 -10.02
CA SER A 59 -1.00 11.67 -11.41
C SER A 59 -1.88 10.44 -11.56
N ALA A 60 -2.16 9.73 -10.44
CA ALA A 60 -3.12 8.66 -10.45
C ALA A 60 -4.50 9.19 -10.91
N THR A 61 -5.06 8.62 -11.97
CA THR A 61 -6.43 8.95 -12.38
C THR A 61 -7.43 8.38 -11.38
N GLU A 62 -8.67 8.87 -11.41
CA GLU A 62 -9.74 8.29 -10.58
C GLU A 62 -9.93 6.80 -10.88
N GLU A 63 -9.81 6.38 -12.14
CA GLU A 63 -9.89 4.96 -12.52
C GLU A 63 -8.72 4.14 -11.97
N GLU A 64 -7.49 4.64 -12.00
CA GLU A 64 -6.33 3.95 -11.42
C GLU A 64 -6.47 3.80 -9.89
N ILE A 65 -6.98 4.84 -9.23
CA ILE A 65 -7.27 4.82 -7.80
C ILE A 65 -8.36 3.79 -7.49
N GLU A 66 -9.42 3.74 -8.31
CA GLU A 66 -10.53 2.82 -8.09
C GLU A 66 -10.11 1.37 -8.35
N ALA A 67 -9.35 1.11 -9.42
CA ALA A 67 -8.78 -0.21 -9.69
C ALA A 67 -7.90 -0.69 -8.52
N TRP A 68 -7.03 0.16 -7.99
CA TRP A 68 -6.21 -0.17 -6.83
C TRP A 68 -7.06 -0.47 -5.59
N LYS A 69 -8.12 0.31 -5.33
CA LYS A 69 -9.04 0.06 -4.20
C LYS A 69 -9.78 -1.26 -4.34
N GLU A 70 -10.16 -1.67 -5.55
CA GLU A 70 -10.79 -2.97 -5.77
C GLU A 70 -9.81 -4.12 -5.54
N GLU A 71 -8.59 -4.02 -6.07
CA GLU A 71 -7.54 -5.02 -5.88
C GLU A 71 -7.09 -5.15 -4.42
N ASN A 72 -7.07 -4.03 -3.69
CA ASN A 72 -6.60 -3.95 -2.31
C ASN A 72 -7.74 -3.76 -1.31
N LYS A 73 -8.97 -4.11 -1.71
CA LYS A 73 -10.12 -4.01 -0.83
C LYS A 73 -9.82 -4.85 0.41
N PRO A 74 -9.94 -4.29 1.63
CA PRO A 74 -9.79 -5.08 2.84
C PRO A 74 -10.68 -6.30 2.73
N ILE A 75 -10.11 -7.49 2.85
CA ILE A 75 -10.90 -8.71 2.97
C ILE A 75 -11.74 -8.48 4.23
N GLU A 76 -13.05 -8.29 4.06
CA GLU A 76 -13.97 -8.21 5.19
C GLU A 76 -13.66 -9.42 6.06
N ASN A 77 -13.34 -9.15 7.33
CA ASN A 77 -12.88 -10.18 8.24
C ASN A 77 -14.10 -11.02 8.61
N ILE A 78 -14.48 -11.95 7.73
CA ILE A 78 -15.58 -12.89 7.90
C ILE A 78 -15.45 -13.62 9.25
N GLY A 79 -14.22 -13.75 9.77
CA GLY A 79 -13.91 -14.30 11.07
C GLY A 79 -14.51 -13.55 12.27
N GLU A 80 -14.61 -12.22 12.25
CA GLU A 80 -15.15 -11.45 13.39
C GLU A 80 -16.64 -11.73 13.58
N ASN A 81 -17.42 -11.73 12.49
CA ASN A 81 -18.86 -12.04 12.55
C ASN A 81 -19.13 -13.51 12.92
N LEU A 82 -18.28 -14.44 12.48
CA LEU A 82 -18.40 -15.86 12.81
C LEU A 82 -18.11 -16.16 14.28
N ILE A 83 -17.09 -15.50 14.86
CA ILE A 83 -16.73 -15.68 16.27
C ILE A 83 -17.87 -15.20 17.16
N ASP A 84 -18.42 -14.00 16.90
CA ASP A 84 -19.54 -13.45 17.68
C ASP A 84 -20.78 -14.35 17.60
N LYS A 85 -21.08 -14.90 16.41
CA LYS A 85 -22.18 -15.84 16.23
C LYS A 85 -21.96 -17.14 16.99
N LEU A 86 -20.75 -17.71 16.96
CA LEU A 86 -20.41 -18.93 17.70
C LEU A 86 -20.45 -18.71 19.22
N ILE A 87 -20.04 -17.54 19.70
CA ILE A 87 -20.14 -17.17 21.12
C ILE A 87 -21.61 -17.08 21.54
N LEU A 88 -22.45 -16.41 20.74
CA LEU A 88 -23.88 -16.28 21.02
C LEU A 88 -24.58 -17.64 21.05
N ASP A 89 -24.29 -18.51 20.09
CA ASP A 89 -24.85 -19.87 20.04
C ASP A 89 -24.41 -20.70 21.26
N ASN A 90 -23.15 -20.58 21.70
CA ASN A 90 -22.65 -21.27 22.88
C ASN A 90 -23.33 -20.78 24.17
N ILE A 91 -23.49 -19.46 24.35
CA ILE A 91 -24.21 -18.88 25.50
C ILE A 91 -25.66 -19.37 25.55
N ASN A 92 -26.34 -19.39 24.40
CA ASN A 92 -27.72 -19.87 24.32
C ASN A 92 -27.85 -21.36 24.67
N MET A 93 -26.92 -22.20 24.22
CA MET A 93 -26.91 -23.62 24.59
C MET A 93 -26.66 -23.82 26.09
N GLN A 94 -25.73 -23.08 26.69
CA GLN A 94 -25.48 -23.16 28.14
C GLN A 94 -26.72 -22.78 28.95
N SER A 95 -27.42 -21.70 28.56
CA SER A 95 -28.66 -21.28 29.23
C SER A 95 -29.77 -22.33 29.14
N GLN A 96 -29.89 -23.04 28.02
CA GLN A 96 -30.84 -24.14 27.86
C GLN A 96 -30.48 -25.33 28.75
N ILE A 97 -29.19 -25.67 28.83
CA ILE A 97 -28.69 -26.74 29.71
C ILE A 97 -28.99 -26.40 31.18
N ASP A 98 -28.71 -25.18 31.61
CA ASP A 98 -28.97 -24.73 32.98
C ASP A 98 -30.47 -24.80 33.31
N SER A 99 -31.32 -24.38 32.38
CA SER A 99 -32.78 -24.44 32.53
C SER A 99 -33.28 -25.88 32.70
N LEU A 100 -32.73 -26.82 31.93
CA LEU A 100 -33.07 -28.26 32.03
C LEU A 100 -32.58 -28.86 33.36
N ILE A 101 -31.38 -28.50 33.81
CA ILE A 101 -30.82 -28.93 35.10
C ILE A 101 -31.69 -28.41 36.25
N GLN A 102 -32.09 -27.14 36.23
CA GLN A 102 -32.96 -26.57 37.27
C GLN A 102 -34.36 -27.19 37.26
N ALA A 103 -34.92 -27.50 36.09
CA ALA A 103 -36.19 -28.21 35.98
C ALA A 103 -36.13 -29.64 36.56
N GLN A 104 -34.99 -30.32 36.43
CA GLN A 104 -34.77 -31.67 36.98
C GLN A 104 -34.44 -31.67 38.48
N LEU A 105 -33.78 -30.62 39.00
CA LEU A 105 -33.36 -30.53 40.40
C LEU A 105 -34.38 -29.81 41.31
N GLY A 106 -35.19 -28.90 40.76
CA GLY A 106 -36.21 -28.13 41.49
C GLY A 106 -37.60 -28.76 41.53
N GLY A 107 -37.78 -29.93 40.90
CA GLY A 107 -39.03 -30.71 40.93
C GLY A 107 -39.00 -31.79 42.01
N ASN A 108 -38.96 -31.40 43.28
CA ASN A 108 -39.30 -32.22 44.46
C ASN A 108 -39.79 -31.32 45.60
#